data_AF-A0A953LP89-F1
#
_entry.id   AF-A0A953LP89-F1
#
_cell.length_a   1.000
_cell.length_b   1.000
_cell.length_c   1.000
_cell.angle_alpha   90.00
_cell.angle_beta   90.00
_cell.angle_gamma   90.00
#
_symmetry.space_group_name_H-M   'P 1'
#
loop_
_entity.id
_entity.type
_entity.pdbx_description
1 polymer ?
#
loop_
_entity_poly.entity_id
_entity_poly.type
_entity_poly.pdbx_seq_one_letter_code
_entity_poly.pdbx_strand_id
1 'polypeptide(L)'
;ILENVVYDPVTRRLDLNDDRLTENTRGAYPLDFIDNAVPTRRAGHAKHLVFLTCDASGVLPPISRLSPDQSIYHFISGYTSKIAGTEIGLGVEPEITFSACFGGPFMVHHPYVYAEMLKRKALQHGACCWLVNTGWTGGPFGVGKRISIRHTRALLDAALQGKLADVPYRRDRVFGFDVPEACPGVPSEILEPANTWGNRAEYDVKYDALAARYIENFKLFAAGCPPEVLEAGPKRAGGALP
;
A
#
# COMPACT_ATOMS: atom_id res chain seq x y z
N ILE A 1 27.66 -0.12 -6.42
CA ILE A 1 27.96 0.82 -5.31
C ILE A 1 27.15 0.37 -4.11
N LEU A 2 27.80 0.20 -2.96
CA LEU A 2 27.13 -0.05 -1.67
C LEU A 2 27.34 1.20 -0.82
N GLU A 3 26.26 1.80 -0.36
CA GLU A 3 26.23 3.05 0.38
C GLU A 3 25.82 2.77 1.83
N ASN A 4 26.67 3.19 2.76
CA ASN A 4 26.49 3.03 4.22
C ASN A 4 26.30 1.58 4.70
N VAL A 5 26.68 0.58 3.89
CA VAL A 5 26.67 -0.84 4.29
C VAL A 5 27.91 -1.15 5.12
N VAL A 6 27.70 -1.70 6.30
CA VAL A 6 28.78 -2.16 7.17
C VAL A 6 29.38 -3.44 6.60
N TYR A 7 30.70 -3.57 6.70
CA TYR A 7 31.40 -4.80 6.31
C TYR A 7 32.59 -5.05 7.24
N ASP A 8 32.95 -6.33 7.36
CA ASP A 8 34.13 -6.77 8.10
C ASP A 8 35.42 -6.37 7.33
N PRO A 9 36.34 -5.60 7.91
CA PRO A 9 37.53 -5.10 7.21
C PRO A 9 38.52 -6.21 6.81
N VAL A 10 38.51 -7.34 7.51
CA VAL A 10 39.38 -8.49 7.26
C VAL A 10 38.75 -9.43 6.23
N THR A 11 37.52 -9.89 6.48
CA THR A 11 36.85 -10.89 5.63
C THR A 11 36.16 -10.28 4.40
N ARG A 12 35.96 -8.96 4.40
CA ARG A 12 35.19 -8.21 3.40
C ARG A 12 33.73 -8.65 3.27
N ARG A 13 33.21 -9.42 4.23
CA ARG A 13 31.80 -9.81 4.29
C ARG A 13 30.95 -8.64 4.75
N LEU A 14 29.83 -8.43 4.05
CA LEU A 14 28.85 -7.44 4.43
C LEU A 14 28.07 -7.92 5.65
N ASP A 15 27.75 -7.00 6.56
CA ASP A 15 26.73 -7.19 7.57
C ASP A 15 25.49 -6.40 7.15
N LEU A 16 24.49 -7.10 6.61
CA LEU A 16 23.25 -6.48 6.14
C LEU A 16 22.24 -6.23 7.26
N ASN A 17 22.54 -6.65 8.49
CA ASN A 17 21.69 -6.41 9.66
C ASN A 17 22.22 -5.25 10.54
N ASP A 18 23.40 -4.70 10.22
CA ASP A 18 24.01 -3.63 10.99
C ASP A 18 23.62 -2.26 10.44
N ASP A 19 22.89 -1.51 11.25
CA ASP A 19 22.32 -0.20 10.96
C ASP A 19 23.06 0.95 11.66
N ARG A 20 24.26 0.70 12.25
CA ARG A 20 24.96 1.69 13.07
C ARG A 20 25.25 3.01 12.35
N LEU A 21 25.34 2.98 11.02
CA LEU A 21 25.49 4.16 10.17
C LEU A 21 24.12 4.75 9.81
N THR A 22 23.21 3.89 9.38
CA THR A 22 21.82 4.21 9.05
C THR A 22 21.03 2.91 8.79
N GLU A 23 19.75 2.88 9.12
CA GLU A 23 18.82 1.83 8.67
C GLU A 23 18.56 1.90 7.13
N ASN A 24 18.85 3.04 6.48
CA ASN A 24 18.63 3.27 5.06
C ASN A 24 19.86 2.90 4.20
N THR A 25 20.42 1.72 4.41
CA THR A 25 21.53 1.25 3.56
C THR A 25 21.07 1.02 2.11
N ARG A 26 21.94 1.31 1.13
CA ARG A 26 21.57 1.26 -0.30
C ARG A 26 22.59 0.50 -1.14
N GLY A 27 22.08 -0.18 -2.17
CA GLY A 27 22.88 -0.78 -3.23
C GLY A 27 22.42 -0.23 -4.58
N ALA A 28 23.34 0.38 -5.33
CA ALA A 28 23.11 0.80 -6.71
C ALA A 28 23.94 -0.08 -7.65
N TYR A 29 23.27 -0.68 -8.63
CA TYR A 29 23.87 -1.57 -9.62
C TYR A 29 23.21 -1.38 -10.98
N PRO A 30 23.92 -1.67 -12.09
CA PRO A 30 23.33 -1.63 -13.41
C PRO A 30 22.23 -2.71 -13.56
N LEU A 31 21.20 -2.44 -14.35
CA LEU A 31 20.04 -3.33 -14.50
C LEU A 31 20.41 -4.73 -15.02
N ASP A 32 21.50 -4.85 -15.78
CA ASP A 32 21.99 -6.12 -16.34
C ASP A 32 22.56 -7.08 -15.28
N PHE A 33 22.68 -6.66 -14.02
CA PHE A 33 22.98 -7.56 -12.89
C PHE A 33 21.77 -8.41 -12.47
N ILE A 34 20.58 -8.13 -13.02
CA ILE A 34 19.37 -8.93 -12.79
C ILE A 34 19.12 -9.79 -14.03
N ASP A 35 19.41 -11.10 -13.92
CA ASP A 35 19.31 -12.05 -15.03
C ASP A 35 17.94 -12.05 -15.73
N ASN A 36 16.87 -11.85 -14.97
CA ASN A 36 15.49 -11.86 -15.47
C ASN A 36 14.97 -10.45 -15.83
N ALA A 37 15.86 -9.51 -16.18
CA ALA A 37 15.47 -8.19 -16.66
C ALA A 37 15.14 -8.20 -18.17
N VAL A 38 14.15 -7.41 -18.58
CA VAL A 38 13.80 -7.24 -20.01
C VAL A 38 14.83 -6.31 -20.68
N PRO A 39 15.59 -6.76 -21.69
CA PRO A 39 16.68 -5.97 -22.28
C PRO A 39 16.24 -4.63 -22.89
N THR A 40 15.03 -4.58 -23.46
CA THR A 40 14.46 -3.37 -24.08
C THR A 40 13.97 -2.33 -23.07
N ARG A 41 13.83 -2.72 -21.78
CA ARG A 41 13.29 -1.87 -20.70
C ARG A 41 11.90 -1.31 -21.00
N ARG A 42 11.15 -1.99 -21.86
CA ARG A 42 9.79 -1.64 -22.28
C ARG A 42 8.96 -2.91 -22.39
N ALA A 43 7.68 -2.81 -22.07
CA ALA A 43 6.71 -3.87 -22.20
C ALA A 43 5.42 -3.32 -22.84
N GLY A 44 4.42 -4.19 -23.00
CA GLY A 44 3.07 -3.77 -23.41
C GLY A 44 2.36 -2.95 -22.34
N HIS A 45 1.08 -2.66 -22.58
CA HIS A 45 0.26 -1.95 -21.60
C HIS A 45 0.01 -2.79 -20.34
N ALA A 46 0.02 -2.13 -19.18
CA ALA A 46 -0.19 -2.77 -17.90
C ALA A 46 -1.61 -3.36 -17.81
N LYS A 47 -1.70 -4.64 -17.45
CA LYS A 47 -2.98 -5.30 -17.12
C LYS A 47 -3.37 -5.13 -15.65
N HIS A 48 -2.40 -4.84 -14.80
CA HIS A 48 -2.59 -4.66 -13.37
C HIS A 48 -1.86 -3.39 -12.91
N LEU A 49 -2.52 -2.60 -12.07
CA LEU A 49 -1.94 -1.51 -11.29
C LEU A 49 -1.91 -1.95 -9.83
N VAL A 50 -0.79 -1.77 -9.14
CA VAL A 50 -0.63 -2.17 -7.74
C VAL A 50 -0.14 -0.98 -6.94
N PHE A 51 -0.95 -0.52 -6.00
CA PHE A 51 -0.58 0.46 -4.99
C PHE A 51 -0.13 -0.27 -3.73
N LEU A 52 1.12 -0.06 -3.35
CA LEU A 52 1.66 -0.59 -2.11
C LEU A 52 1.45 0.45 -1.01
N THR A 53 0.82 0.02 0.08
CA THR A 53 0.68 0.82 1.29
C THR A 53 1.29 0.07 2.46
N CYS A 54 2.07 0.75 3.28
CA CYS A 54 2.56 0.17 4.51
C CYS A 54 1.69 0.67 5.66
N ASP A 55 0.55 0.03 5.92
CA ASP A 55 -0.35 0.42 7.00
C ASP A 55 0.19 -0.06 8.36
N ALA A 56 0.78 0.85 9.15
CA ALA A 56 1.21 0.56 10.51
C ALA A 56 0.08 0.56 11.55
N SER A 57 -1.12 1.04 11.20
CA SER A 57 -2.29 0.93 12.07
C SER A 57 -2.91 -0.46 12.05
N GLY A 58 -2.63 -1.26 11.02
CA GLY A 58 -2.97 -2.68 10.94
C GLY A 58 -4.43 -2.96 10.61
N VAL A 59 -5.12 -2.03 9.96
CA VAL A 59 -6.56 -2.08 9.70
C VAL A 59 -6.92 -2.35 8.24
N LEU A 60 -6.04 -2.03 7.30
CA LEU A 60 -6.31 -2.25 5.88
C LEU A 60 -6.22 -3.75 5.52
N PRO A 61 -7.13 -4.24 4.66
CA PRO A 61 -7.04 -5.58 4.08
C PRO A 61 -5.68 -5.83 3.41
N PRO A 62 -5.17 -7.07 3.42
CA PRO A 62 -3.88 -7.39 2.82
C PRO A 62 -3.88 -7.19 1.30
N ILE A 63 -5.04 -7.35 0.64
CA ILE A 63 -5.27 -6.98 -0.75
C ILE A 63 -6.72 -6.55 -0.96
N SER A 64 -6.92 -5.53 -1.78
CA SER A 64 -8.23 -5.01 -2.17
C SER A 64 -8.23 -4.72 -3.66
N ARG A 65 -9.31 -5.07 -4.36
CA ARG A 65 -9.59 -4.61 -5.72
C ARG A 65 -10.29 -3.25 -5.64
N LEU A 66 -9.78 -2.29 -6.40
CA LEU A 66 -10.31 -0.93 -6.44
C LEU A 66 -11.15 -0.71 -7.69
N SER A 67 -12.24 0.05 -7.56
CA SER A 67 -12.92 0.65 -8.70
C SER A 67 -12.01 1.71 -9.37
N PRO A 68 -12.29 2.13 -10.62
CA PRO A 68 -11.54 3.20 -11.26
C PRO A 68 -11.49 4.49 -10.41
N ASP A 69 -12.60 4.89 -9.79
CA ASP A 69 -12.65 6.12 -8.99
C ASP A 69 -11.93 5.97 -7.65
N GLN A 70 -12.05 4.80 -6.99
CA GLN A 70 -11.26 4.48 -5.80
C GLN A 70 -9.77 4.49 -6.12
N SER A 71 -9.37 4.01 -7.30
CA SER A 71 -7.97 4.02 -7.73
C SER A 71 -7.44 5.45 -7.79
N ILE A 72 -8.25 6.40 -8.25
CA ILE A 72 -7.87 7.81 -8.31
C ILE A 72 -7.81 8.45 -6.93
N TYR A 73 -8.81 8.19 -6.08
CA TYR A 73 -8.81 8.66 -4.71
C TYR A 73 -7.56 8.17 -3.94
N HIS A 74 -7.25 6.87 -4.03
CA HIS A 74 -6.10 6.28 -3.34
C HIS A 74 -4.76 6.68 -3.95
N PHE A 75 -4.68 6.89 -5.26
CA PHE A 75 -3.48 7.39 -5.91
C PHE A 75 -3.18 8.84 -5.48
N ILE A 76 -4.18 9.71 -5.46
CA ILE A 76 -4.03 11.09 -4.95
C ILE A 76 -3.71 11.10 -3.46
N SER A 77 -4.36 10.25 -2.66
CA SER A 77 -4.09 10.15 -1.22
C SER A 77 -2.66 9.70 -0.95
N GLY A 78 -2.19 8.66 -1.65
CA GLY A 78 -0.84 8.11 -1.49
C GLY A 78 -0.49 7.74 -0.05
N TYR A 79 -1.44 7.10 0.64
CA TYR A 79 -1.30 6.72 2.04
C TYR A 79 -0.26 5.61 2.23
N THR A 80 0.64 5.82 3.18
CA THR A 80 1.59 4.82 3.71
C THR A 80 2.04 5.24 5.10
N SER A 81 2.68 4.37 5.86
CA SER A 81 3.44 4.79 7.04
C SER A 81 4.91 4.99 6.69
N LYS A 82 5.51 6.04 7.25
CA LYS A 82 6.97 6.18 7.35
C LYS A 82 7.43 5.32 8.52
N ILE A 83 8.28 4.35 8.24
CA ILE A 83 8.94 3.55 9.27
C ILE A 83 10.26 4.24 9.62
N ALA A 84 10.74 4.05 10.85
CA ALA A 84 12.06 4.49 11.31
C ALA A 84 13.14 4.28 10.21
N GLY A 85 14.06 5.25 10.14
CA GLY A 85 15.21 5.19 9.24
C GLY A 85 14.97 5.68 7.82
N THR A 86 13.73 5.86 7.37
CA THR A 86 13.44 6.30 5.98
C THR A 86 13.66 7.79 5.72
N GLU A 87 13.64 8.63 6.77
CA GLU A 87 13.92 10.07 6.72
C GLU A 87 14.60 10.54 8.03
N ILE A 88 15.34 11.66 7.96
CA ILE A 88 16.02 12.26 9.11
C ILE A 88 14.97 12.74 10.13
N GLY A 89 15.06 12.27 11.38
CA GLY A 89 14.21 12.73 12.49
C GLY A 89 12.98 11.88 12.78
N LEU A 90 12.76 10.77 12.06
CA LEU A 90 11.73 9.79 12.42
C LEU A 90 12.08 9.06 13.72
N GLY A 91 11.12 9.00 14.64
CA GLY A 91 11.22 8.20 15.86
C GLY A 91 11.03 6.70 15.60
N VAL A 92 11.02 5.91 16.69
CA VAL A 92 10.82 4.45 16.65
C VAL A 92 9.40 4.06 16.20
N GLU A 93 8.42 4.90 16.50
CA GLU A 93 7.01 4.71 16.14
C GLU A 93 6.75 5.11 14.68
N PRO A 94 6.08 4.26 13.86
CA PRO A 94 5.73 4.62 12.50
C PRO A 94 4.76 5.80 12.44
N GLU A 95 5.02 6.75 11.54
CA GLU A 95 4.16 7.91 11.32
C GLU A 95 3.25 7.68 10.11
N ILE A 96 1.95 7.93 10.25
CA ILE A 96 1.01 7.97 9.12
C ILE A 96 1.41 9.10 8.18
N THR A 97 1.57 8.79 6.90
CA THR A 97 1.96 9.73 5.85
C THR A 97 1.02 9.62 4.65
N PHE A 98 0.75 10.77 4.04
CA PHE A 98 0.06 10.88 2.76
C PHE A 98 1.03 11.55 1.78
N SER A 99 1.55 10.78 0.83
CA SER A 99 2.48 11.26 -0.19
C SER A 99 1.77 11.20 -1.53
N ALA A 100 1.23 12.34 -1.99
CA ALA A 100 0.40 12.38 -3.18
C ALA A 100 1.04 11.66 -4.38
N CYS A 101 0.26 10.84 -5.09
CA CYS A 101 0.73 10.00 -6.19
C CYS A 101 1.83 8.98 -5.81
N PHE A 102 1.97 8.66 -4.52
CA PHE A 102 3.06 7.86 -3.94
C PHE A 102 4.47 8.45 -4.19
N GLY A 103 4.54 9.75 -4.50
CA GLY A 103 5.76 10.41 -4.93
C GLY A 103 5.71 11.93 -4.75
N GLY A 104 4.96 12.41 -3.75
CA GLY A 104 4.64 13.82 -3.53
C GLY A 104 5.81 14.79 -3.70
N PRO A 105 7.01 14.52 -3.13
CA PRO A 105 8.19 15.38 -3.29
C PRO A 105 8.66 15.62 -4.73
N PHE A 106 8.22 14.81 -5.68
CA PHE A 106 8.65 14.87 -7.09
C PHE A 106 7.55 15.41 -8.03
N MET A 107 6.37 15.77 -7.49
CA MET A 107 5.22 16.16 -8.31
C MET A 107 5.24 17.68 -8.60
N VAL A 108 5.09 18.06 -9.87
CA VAL A 108 5.13 19.47 -10.31
C VAL A 108 3.73 20.07 -10.55
N HIS A 109 2.72 19.22 -10.76
CA HIS A 109 1.36 19.64 -11.06
C HIS A 109 0.41 19.19 -9.95
N HIS A 110 -0.82 19.70 -9.97
CA HIS A 110 -1.87 19.19 -9.09
C HIS A 110 -2.01 17.65 -9.24
N PRO A 111 -2.10 16.87 -8.15
CA PRO A 111 -2.14 15.40 -8.21
C PRO A 111 -3.19 14.83 -9.16
N TYR A 112 -4.34 15.51 -9.28
CA TYR A 112 -5.43 15.10 -10.17
C TYR A 112 -4.99 15.00 -11.65
N VAL A 113 -4.06 15.83 -12.11
CA VAL A 113 -3.55 15.76 -13.51
C VAL A 113 -2.94 14.39 -13.80
N TYR A 114 -2.11 13.89 -12.89
CA TYR A 114 -1.48 12.58 -13.01
C TYR A 114 -2.49 11.45 -12.83
N ALA A 115 -3.42 11.63 -11.90
CA ALA A 115 -4.43 10.63 -11.59
C ALA A 115 -5.41 10.45 -12.77
N GLU A 116 -5.85 11.52 -13.41
CA GLU A 116 -6.68 11.46 -14.62
C GLU A 116 -5.96 10.74 -15.77
N MET A 117 -4.65 11.02 -15.97
CA MET A 117 -3.84 10.31 -16.95
C MET A 117 -3.77 8.81 -16.66
N LEU A 118 -3.60 8.43 -15.39
CA LEU A 118 -3.61 7.04 -14.94
C LEU A 118 -4.98 6.39 -15.17
N LYS A 119 -6.09 7.05 -14.80
CA LYS A 119 -7.47 6.59 -15.00
C LYS A 119 -7.72 6.26 -16.46
N ARG A 120 -7.40 7.20 -17.34
CA ARG A 120 -7.60 7.07 -18.79
C ARG A 120 -6.83 5.88 -19.36
N LYS A 121 -5.57 5.70 -18.93
CA LYS A 121 -4.76 4.55 -19.37
C LYS A 121 -5.27 3.23 -18.81
N ALA A 122 -5.69 3.19 -17.55
CA ALA A 122 -6.27 2.00 -16.95
C ALA A 122 -7.53 1.55 -17.69
N LEU A 123 -8.47 2.48 -17.93
CA LEU A 123 -9.72 2.21 -18.64
C LEU A 123 -9.47 1.81 -20.10
N GLN A 124 -8.60 2.53 -20.81
CA GLN A 124 -8.27 2.24 -22.22
C GLN A 124 -7.73 0.82 -22.41
N HIS A 125 -7.03 0.27 -21.42
CA HIS A 125 -6.36 -1.03 -21.51
C HIS A 125 -6.99 -2.11 -20.62
N GLY A 126 -8.13 -1.83 -19.99
CA GLY A 126 -8.82 -2.77 -19.09
C GLY A 126 -7.97 -3.20 -17.90
N ALA A 127 -7.12 -2.30 -17.36
CA ALA A 127 -6.24 -2.63 -16.24
C ALA A 127 -7.01 -2.73 -14.92
N CYS A 128 -6.75 -3.78 -14.16
CA CYS A 128 -7.30 -3.97 -12.82
C CYS A 128 -6.41 -3.33 -11.76
N CYS A 129 -6.96 -2.53 -10.86
CA CYS A 129 -6.20 -1.85 -9.81
C CYS A 129 -6.35 -2.54 -8.46
N TRP A 130 -5.21 -2.71 -7.77
CA TRP A 130 -5.10 -3.38 -6.49
C TRP A 130 -4.45 -2.44 -5.47
N LEU A 131 -5.00 -2.41 -4.25
CA LEU A 131 -4.34 -1.86 -3.08
C LEU A 131 -3.80 -3.04 -2.26
N VAL A 132 -2.52 -3.05 -1.96
CA VAL A 132 -1.85 -4.14 -1.23
C VAL A 132 -1.22 -3.57 0.03
N ASN A 133 -1.68 -4.04 1.19
CA ASN A 133 -1.09 -3.70 2.47
C ASN A 133 0.16 -4.56 2.71
N THR A 134 1.33 -3.91 2.76
CA THR A 134 2.63 -4.50 3.09
C THR A 134 3.10 -4.15 4.51
N GLY A 135 2.21 -3.53 5.28
CA GLY A 135 2.40 -3.14 6.67
C GLY A 135 1.96 -4.24 7.63
N TRP A 136 1.10 -3.89 8.59
CA TRP A 136 0.75 -4.71 9.73
C TRP A 136 -0.65 -5.32 9.62
N THR A 137 -0.87 -6.37 10.41
CA THR A 137 -2.16 -7.00 10.68
C THR A 137 -2.18 -7.53 12.11
N GLY A 138 -3.36 -7.82 12.66
CA GLY A 138 -3.54 -8.30 14.04
C GLY A 138 -3.32 -7.27 15.14
N GLY A 139 -3.24 -5.99 14.79
CA GLY A 139 -3.00 -4.87 15.71
C GLY A 139 -2.13 -3.79 15.06
N PRO A 140 -2.01 -2.62 15.72
CA PRO A 140 -1.08 -1.58 15.30
C PRO A 140 0.38 -2.02 15.47
N PHE A 141 1.32 -1.23 14.96
CA PHE A 141 2.75 -1.39 15.28
C PHE A 141 2.99 -1.56 16.79
N GLY A 142 3.92 -2.45 17.15
CA GLY A 142 4.20 -2.83 18.54
C GLY A 142 3.29 -3.92 19.11
N VAL A 143 2.09 -4.12 18.55
CA VAL A 143 1.13 -5.17 18.97
C VAL A 143 0.92 -6.23 17.88
N GLY A 144 0.57 -5.76 16.69
CA GLY A 144 0.37 -6.59 15.51
C GLY A 144 1.69 -7.06 14.90
N LYS A 145 1.57 -7.85 13.84
CA LYS A 145 2.72 -8.37 13.08
C LYS A 145 2.70 -7.84 11.67
N ARG A 146 3.89 -7.58 11.11
CA ARG A 146 4.02 -7.27 9.70
C ARG A 146 3.50 -8.44 8.86
N ILE A 147 2.74 -8.15 7.83
CA ILE A 147 2.24 -9.16 6.88
C ILE A 147 3.45 -9.87 6.28
N SER A 148 3.47 -11.20 6.36
CA SER A 148 4.57 -12.01 5.85
C SER A 148 4.78 -11.74 4.37
N ILE A 149 6.02 -11.53 3.95
CA ILE A 149 6.38 -11.38 2.53
C ILE A 149 5.94 -12.59 1.70
N ARG A 150 5.82 -13.78 2.31
CA ARG A 150 5.28 -14.99 1.66
C ARG A 150 3.80 -14.80 1.30
N HIS A 151 3.01 -14.25 2.22
CA HIS A 151 1.59 -13.98 1.98
C HIS A 151 1.42 -12.86 0.94
N THR A 152 2.17 -11.76 1.05
CA THR A 152 2.14 -10.68 0.05
C THR A 152 2.47 -11.19 -1.35
N ARG A 153 3.51 -12.03 -1.50
CA ARG A 153 3.84 -12.66 -2.78
C ARG A 153 2.72 -13.56 -3.29
N ALA A 154 2.14 -14.41 -2.43
CA ALA A 154 1.02 -15.28 -2.83
C ALA A 154 -0.22 -14.48 -3.29
N LEU A 155 -0.55 -13.39 -2.61
CA LEU A 155 -1.65 -12.49 -2.99
C LEU A 155 -1.39 -11.81 -4.34
N LEU A 156 -0.18 -11.29 -4.54
CA LEU A 156 0.23 -10.68 -5.81
C LEU A 156 0.24 -11.70 -6.95
N ASP A 157 0.80 -12.88 -6.74
CA ASP A 157 0.82 -13.95 -7.74
C ASP A 157 -0.62 -14.36 -8.11
N ALA A 158 -1.51 -14.48 -7.14
CA ALA A 158 -2.92 -14.78 -7.39
C ALA A 158 -3.62 -13.67 -8.19
N ALA A 159 -3.37 -12.40 -7.85
CA ALA A 159 -3.92 -11.26 -8.58
C ALA A 159 -3.41 -11.21 -10.03
N LEU A 160 -2.09 -11.30 -10.23
CA LEU A 160 -1.43 -11.18 -11.53
C LEU A 160 -1.69 -12.38 -12.46
N GLN A 161 -1.98 -13.56 -11.89
CA GLN A 161 -2.34 -14.77 -12.65
C GLN A 161 -3.85 -14.90 -12.88
N GLY A 162 -4.66 -13.92 -12.44
CA GLY A 162 -6.12 -13.94 -12.60
C GLY A 162 -6.84 -14.92 -11.67
N LYS A 163 -6.16 -15.51 -10.68
CA LYS A 163 -6.78 -16.45 -9.70
C LYS A 163 -7.78 -15.78 -8.77
N LEU A 164 -7.75 -14.44 -8.70
CA LEU A 164 -8.72 -13.64 -7.95
C LEU A 164 -9.86 -13.11 -8.84
N ALA A 165 -9.92 -13.43 -10.14
CA ALA A 165 -10.97 -12.90 -11.01
C ALA A 165 -12.38 -13.34 -10.57
N ASP A 166 -12.52 -14.63 -10.23
CA ASP A 166 -13.81 -15.29 -10.00
C ASP A 166 -14.03 -15.74 -8.55
N VAL A 167 -13.23 -15.25 -7.60
CA VAL A 167 -13.44 -15.54 -6.17
C VAL A 167 -14.58 -14.70 -5.60
N PRO A 168 -15.28 -15.13 -4.54
CA PRO A 168 -16.19 -14.28 -3.80
C PRO A 168 -15.48 -13.05 -3.22
N TYR A 169 -16.17 -11.91 -3.27
CA TYR A 169 -15.70 -10.65 -2.73
C TYR A 169 -16.70 -10.12 -1.71
N ARG A 170 -16.18 -9.62 -0.59
CA ARG A 170 -16.94 -8.80 0.35
C ARG A 170 -16.70 -7.32 0.06
N ARG A 171 -17.73 -6.51 0.27
CA ARG A 171 -17.60 -5.06 0.24
C ARG A 171 -17.11 -4.56 1.59
N ASP A 172 -16.00 -3.84 1.60
CA ASP A 172 -15.52 -3.18 2.81
C ASP A 172 -16.49 -2.08 3.25
N ARG A 173 -16.78 -2.01 4.55
CA ARG A 173 -17.82 -1.12 5.10
C ARG A 173 -17.42 0.36 5.19
N VAL A 174 -16.13 0.67 5.22
CA VAL A 174 -15.62 2.03 5.45
C VAL A 174 -15.14 2.65 4.15
N PHE A 175 -14.24 1.96 3.45
CA PHE A 175 -13.63 2.38 2.20
C PHE A 175 -14.36 1.86 0.95
N GLY A 176 -15.28 0.89 1.09
CA GLY A 176 -16.02 0.36 -0.04
C GLY A 176 -15.18 -0.52 -0.98
N PHE A 177 -14.00 -0.99 -0.56
CA PHE A 177 -13.16 -1.89 -1.35
C PHE A 177 -13.86 -3.22 -1.67
N ASP A 178 -13.48 -3.84 -2.78
CA ASP A 178 -13.76 -5.25 -3.01
C ASP A 178 -12.61 -6.06 -2.40
N VAL A 179 -12.85 -6.77 -1.31
CA VAL A 179 -11.85 -7.63 -0.65
C VAL A 179 -12.15 -9.10 -0.97
N PRO A 180 -11.19 -9.88 -1.51
CA PRO A 180 -11.43 -11.29 -1.80
C PRO A 180 -11.62 -12.08 -0.49
N GLU A 181 -12.56 -13.01 -0.47
CA GLU A 181 -12.84 -13.85 0.70
C GLU A 181 -11.90 -15.07 0.80
N ALA A 182 -11.21 -15.40 -0.28
CA ALA A 182 -10.24 -16.48 -0.33
C ALA A 182 -9.09 -16.17 -1.30
N CYS A 183 -7.89 -16.64 -0.97
CA CYS A 183 -6.73 -16.62 -1.86
C CYS A 183 -5.89 -17.89 -1.64
N PRO A 184 -5.51 -18.63 -2.71
CA PRO A 184 -4.65 -19.81 -2.58
C PRO A 184 -3.34 -19.49 -1.85
N GLY A 185 -2.95 -20.34 -0.90
CA GLY A 185 -1.70 -20.20 -0.15
C GLY A 185 -1.71 -19.09 0.93
N VAL A 186 -2.88 -18.53 1.23
CA VAL A 186 -3.07 -17.48 2.23
C VAL A 186 -4.21 -17.87 3.18
N PRO A 187 -4.02 -17.85 4.50
CA PRO A 187 -5.10 -18.11 5.46
C PRO A 187 -6.26 -17.11 5.28
N SER A 188 -7.50 -17.57 5.20
CA SER A 188 -8.66 -16.69 4.97
C SER A 188 -8.86 -15.68 6.10
N GLU A 189 -8.48 -16.04 7.33
CA GLU A 189 -8.54 -15.17 8.51
C GLU A 189 -7.82 -13.83 8.31
N ILE A 190 -6.72 -13.79 7.55
CA ILE A 190 -5.97 -12.53 7.35
C ILE A 190 -6.62 -11.60 6.31
N LEU A 191 -7.54 -12.12 5.48
CA LEU A 191 -8.26 -11.33 4.46
C LEU A 191 -9.34 -10.44 5.09
N GLU A 192 -9.74 -10.74 6.32
CA GLU A 192 -10.54 -9.88 7.18
C GLU A 192 -9.70 -9.44 8.37
N PRO A 193 -9.02 -8.28 8.30
CA PRO A 193 -8.14 -7.81 9.36
C PRO A 193 -8.79 -7.81 10.74
N ALA A 194 -10.09 -7.52 10.84
CA ALA A 194 -10.81 -7.56 12.11
C ALA A 194 -10.71 -8.91 12.84
N ASN A 195 -10.62 -10.03 12.11
CA ASN A 195 -10.51 -11.38 12.67
C ASN A 195 -9.14 -11.67 13.29
N THR A 196 -8.13 -10.88 12.93
CA THR A 196 -6.76 -11.05 13.45
C THR A 196 -6.50 -10.23 14.71
N TRP A 197 -7.38 -9.29 15.05
CA TRP A 197 -7.24 -8.43 16.22
C TRP A 197 -7.81 -9.12 17.47
N GLY A 198 -7.11 -8.99 18.60
CA GLY A 198 -7.60 -9.48 19.88
C GLY A 198 -8.84 -8.74 20.41
N ASN A 199 -9.08 -7.52 19.93
CA ASN A 199 -10.24 -6.70 20.28
C ASN A 199 -10.84 -6.03 19.03
N ARG A 200 -12.02 -6.49 18.62
CA ARG A 200 -12.73 -5.97 17.44
C ARG A 200 -13.20 -4.52 17.60
N ALA A 201 -13.55 -4.09 18.80
CA ALA A 201 -13.96 -2.70 19.05
C ALA A 201 -12.77 -1.76 18.89
N GLU A 202 -11.57 -2.17 19.31
CA GLU A 202 -10.34 -1.40 19.10
C GLU A 202 -10.01 -1.29 17.60
N TYR A 203 -10.13 -2.40 16.86
CA TYR A 203 -10.01 -2.40 15.40
C TYR A 203 -10.97 -1.39 14.76
N ASP A 204 -12.25 -1.41 15.15
CA ASP A 204 -13.26 -0.53 14.58
C ASP A 204 -12.95 0.95 14.82
N VAL A 205 -12.50 1.30 16.03
CA VAL A 205 -12.06 2.67 16.37
C VAL A 205 -10.86 3.09 15.53
N LYS A 206 -9.86 2.21 15.36
CA LYS A 206 -8.67 2.50 14.55
C LYS A 206 -9.01 2.63 13.07
N TYR A 207 -9.95 1.83 12.59
CA TYR A 207 -10.35 1.85 11.19
C TYR A 207 -11.13 3.14 10.84
N ASP A 208 -12.05 3.57 11.71
CA ASP A 208 -12.74 4.86 11.56
C ASP A 208 -11.76 6.04 11.69
N ALA A 209 -10.78 5.96 12.61
CA ALA A 209 -9.74 6.97 12.73
C ALA A 209 -8.89 7.10 11.46
N LEU A 210 -8.53 5.97 10.81
CA LEU A 210 -7.83 6.00 9.52
C LEU A 210 -8.69 6.66 8.44
N ALA A 211 -9.98 6.32 8.36
CA ALA A 211 -10.90 6.96 7.42
C ALA A 211 -10.99 8.48 7.63
N ALA A 212 -11.07 8.94 8.88
CA ALA A 212 -11.06 10.36 9.21
C ALA A 212 -9.77 11.06 8.72
N ARG A 213 -8.61 10.41 8.84
CA ARG A 213 -7.33 10.94 8.31
C ARG A 213 -7.32 11.03 6.79
N TYR A 214 -7.84 10.03 6.10
CA TYR A 214 -8.00 10.09 4.64
C TYR A 214 -8.88 11.26 4.21
N ILE A 215 -10.03 11.44 4.84
CA ILE A 215 -10.97 12.54 4.53
C ILE A 215 -10.31 13.89 4.79
N GLU A 216 -9.63 14.04 5.92
CA GLU A 216 -8.94 15.29 6.26
C GLU A 216 -7.83 15.61 5.26
N ASN A 217 -7.00 14.63 4.92
CA ASN A 217 -5.93 14.81 3.94
C ASN A 217 -6.49 15.18 2.55
N PHE A 218 -7.59 14.57 2.12
CA PHE A 218 -8.14 14.80 0.79
C PHE A 218 -8.69 16.21 0.57
N LYS A 219 -9.03 16.94 1.65
CA LYS A 219 -9.43 18.36 1.57
C LYS A 219 -8.39 19.23 0.87
N LEU A 220 -7.10 18.87 0.97
CA LEU A 220 -6.00 19.57 0.31
C LEU A 220 -6.12 19.57 -1.23
N PHE A 221 -6.79 18.56 -1.80
CA PHE A 221 -6.88 18.34 -3.24
C PHE A 221 -8.31 18.49 -3.79
N ALA A 222 -9.30 18.67 -2.91
CA ALA A 222 -10.71 18.58 -3.25
C ALA A 222 -11.15 19.59 -4.32
N ALA A 223 -10.63 20.83 -4.27
CA ALA A 223 -10.98 21.89 -5.21
C ALA A 223 -10.57 21.61 -6.67
N GLY A 224 -9.68 20.64 -6.90
CA GLY A 224 -9.21 20.25 -8.22
C GLY A 224 -9.66 18.84 -8.66
N CYS A 225 -10.60 18.23 -7.95
CA CYS A 225 -11.09 16.88 -8.25
C CYS A 225 -12.59 16.89 -8.58
N PRO A 226 -13.06 16.03 -9.51
CA PRO A 226 -14.48 15.93 -9.83
C PRO A 226 -15.25 15.17 -8.74
N PRO A 227 -16.59 15.32 -8.66
CA PRO A 227 -17.41 14.74 -7.59
C PRO A 227 -17.25 13.23 -7.40
N GLU A 228 -17.15 12.46 -8.49
CA GLU A 228 -17.02 11.01 -8.43
C GLU A 228 -15.74 10.55 -7.72
N VAL A 229 -14.67 11.36 -7.76
CA VAL A 229 -13.44 11.08 -7.01
C VAL A 229 -13.64 11.36 -5.53
N LEU A 230 -14.32 12.46 -5.18
CA LEU A 230 -14.62 12.81 -3.79
C LEU A 230 -15.51 11.76 -3.12
N GLU A 231 -16.49 11.24 -3.86
CA GLU A 231 -17.43 10.23 -3.39
C GLU A 231 -16.82 8.82 -3.28
N ALA A 232 -15.69 8.57 -3.94
CA ALA A 232 -14.95 7.31 -3.89
C ALA A 232 -14.06 7.16 -2.63
N GLY A 233 -13.96 8.20 -1.81
CA GLY A 233 -13.28 8.16 -0.52
C GLY A 233 -14.02 7.35 0.55
N PRO A 234 -13.38 7.12 1.71
CA PRO A 234 -14.02 6.40 2.80
C PRO A 234 -15.19 7.17 3.39
N LYS A 235 -16.18 6.44 3.88
CA LYS A 235 -17.32 6.93 4.64
C LYS A 235 -17.15 6.51 6.08
N ARG A 236 -17.08 7.49 6.98
CA ARG A 236 -17.01 7.22 8.42
C ARG A 236 -18.22 6.43 8.86
N ALA A 237 -17.99 5.42 9.69
CA ALA A 237 -19.06 4.66 10.32
C ALA A 237 -19.67 5.55 11.42
N GLY A 238 -20.57 6.46 11.03
CA GLY A 238 -21.17 7.40 11.97
C GLY A 238 -21.89 6.69 13.10
N GLY A 239 -21.32 6.69 14.31
CA GLY A 239 -21.98 6.50 15.62
C GLY A 239 -22.80 5.23 15.89
N ALA A 240 -23.07 4.38 14.91
CA ALA A 240 -23.89 3.18 15.06
C ALA A 240 -23.31 2.07 14.18
N LEU A 241 -22.46 1.24 14.78
CA LEU A 241 -22.28 -0.13 14.35
C LEU A 241 -23.39 -0.95 15.05
N PRO A 242 -24.10 -1.85 14.35
CA PRO A 242 -25.06 -2.75 14.98
C PRO A 242 -24.40 -3.67 16.01
#